data_AF-A0A1Y3TQ98-F1
#
_entry.id   AF-A0A1Y3TQ98-F1
#
_cell.length_a   1.000
_cell.length_b   1.000
_cell.length_c   1.000
_cell.angle_alpha   90.00
_cell.angle_beta   90.00
_cell.angle_gamma   90.00
#
_symmetry.space_group_name_H-M   'P 1'
#
loop_
_entity.id
_entity.type
_entity.pdbx_description
1 polymer ?
#
loop_
_entity_poly.entity_id
_entity_poly.type
_entity_poly.pdbx_seq_one_letter_code
_entity_poly.pdbx_strand_id
1 'polypeptide(L)'
;GMPQLRDTLHQMNKDILPQATFVVNSGTGLHLYYVLKEPVPMYPHNQKCLKELKYALTRQIWNKFTSTIKEPQMQGILQGFRVVGSGSKLGREYPVRAFRLGGPVELARLLDYIPDSNGEQQRLEGLMRKSRLSLAEAKEKYPDWYERRIVKKERRGRWTVKRDLYDWWLHRIADEIRVGHRFYGIMTLAIYAKKCGIDEDELRRDAFALLRPYDDMSVEDINRFTKDDVVCALEMFNEDYVTFPRDDIAKLSGLTMPVNKRNFQKQADHLEIARAIRDIKAKQQGKKDWREGNGRPKDSGTAQARVYEWRQQHPEGRKADCHRETGLDPKTVRKWWDCPPPAVRFENGHVTVRVSPSQELSDWLLDALHDGGQE
;
A
#
# COMPACT_ATOMS: atom_id res chain seq x y z
N GLY A 1 -19.82 -47.14 -16.90
CA GLY A 1 -19.26 -46.08 -17.77
C GLY A 1 -17.88 -46.39 -18.29
N MET A 2 -17.62 -47.60 -18.81
CA MET A 2 -16.41 -47.88 -19.60
C MET A 2 -16.48 -47.31 -21.04
N PRO A 3 -17.65 -47.29 -21.72
CA PRO A 3 -17.76 -46.69 -23.04
C PRO A 3 -17.40 -45.21 -23.04
N GLN A 4 -17.92 -44.43 -22.07
CA GLN A 4 -17.67 -42.99 -22.02
C GLN A 4 -16.21 -42.65 -21.78
N LEU A 5 -15.53 -43.37 -20.88
CA LEU A 5 -14.10 -43.19 -20.65
C LEU A 5 -13.29 -43.51 -21.92
N ARG A 6 -13.61 -44.62 -22.61
CA ARG A 6 -12.95 -45.00 -23.86
C ARG A 6 -13.17 -43.95 -24.95
N ASP A 7 -14.39 -43.46 -25.09
CA ASP A 7 -14.74 -42.43 -26.07
C ASP A 7 -14.06 -41.09 -25.76
N THR A 8 -13.99 -40.66 -24.50
CA THR A 8 -13.23 -39.46 -24.10
C THR A 8 -11.77 -39.57 -24.52
N LEU A 9 -11.12 -40.69 -24.21
CA LEU A 9 -9.71 -40.92 -24.58
C LEU A 9 -9.53 -41.04 -26.09
N HIS A 10 -10.46 -41.71 -26.78
CA HIS A 10 -10.44 -41.83 -28.24
C HIS A 10 -10.57 -40.46 -28.92
N GLN A 11 -11.51 -39.62 -28.48
CA GLN A 11 -11.71 -38.27 -29.01
C GLN A 11 -10.48 -37.38 -28.76
N MET A 12 -9.82 -37.49 -27.61
CA MET A 12 -8.55 -36.80 -27.35
C MET A 12 -7.43 -37.27 -28.29
N ASN A 13 -7.33 -38.58 -28.56
CA ASN A 13 -6.33 -39.13 -29.47
C ASN A 13 -6.60 -38.80 -30.95
N LYS A 14 -7.85 -38.47 -31.29
CA LYS A 14 -8.28 -38.07 -32.63
C LYS A 14 -8.36 -36.55 -32.81
N ASP A 15 -7.88 -35.78 -31.84
CA ASP A 15 -7.87 -34.31 -31.86
C ASP A 15 -9.27 -33.69 -31.99
N ILE A 16 -10.31 -34.42 -31.55
CA ILE A 16 -11.69 -33.93 -31.48
C ILE A 16 -11.89 -33.14 -30.17
N LEU A 17 -11.26 -33.59 -29.09
CA LEU A 17 -11.23 -32.91 -27.79
C LEU A 17 -9.79 -32.53 -27.44
N PRO A 18 -9.57 -31.46 -26.65
CA PRO A 18 -8.24 -31.11 -26.22
C PRO A 18 -7.66 -32.22 -25.35
N GLN A 19 -6.47 -32.72 -25.71
CA GLN A 19 -5.76 -33.72 -24.93
C GLN A 19 -5.41 -33.15 -23.55
N ALA A 20 -5.91 -33.80 -22.49
CA ALA A 20 -5.60 -33.40 -21.12
C ALA A 20 -4.15 -33.73 -20.76
N THR A 21 -3.51 -32.87 -19.96
CA THR A 21 -2.19 -33.15 -19.37
C THR A 21 -2.30 -34.33 -18.40
N PHE A 22 -3.29 -34.27 -17.51
CA PHE A 22 -3.58 -35.35 -16.57
C PHE A 22 -5.05 -35.74 -16.61
N VAL A 23 -5.29 -37.04 -16.55
CA VAL A 23 -6.60 -37.65 -16.38
C VAL A 23 -6.65 -38.25 -14.99
N VAL A 24 -7.56 -37.77 -14.15
CA VAL A 24 -7.64 -38.16 -12.74
C VAL A 24 -8.93 -38.90 -12.46
N ASN A 25 -8.81 -40.10 -11.90
CA ASN A 25 -9.93 -40.89 -11.42
C ASN A 25 -10.26 -40.48 -9.98
N SER A 26 -11.45 -39.92 -9.76
CA SER A 26 -11.94 -39.47 -8.45
C SER A 26 -12.88 -40.47 -7.77
N GLY A 27 -12.88 -41.73 -8.23
CA GLY A 27 -13.69 -42.84 -7.73
C GLY A 27 -14.93 -43.05 -8.58
N THR A 28 -15.81 -42.04 -8.64
CA THR A 28 -17.07 -42.12 -9.38
C THR A 28 -17.06 -41.33 -10.70
N GLY A 29 -15.96 -40.65 -11.02
CA GLY A 29 -15.89 -39.76 -12.17
C GLY A 29 -14.47 -39.47 -12.63
N LEU A 30 -14.41 -38.72 -13.73
CA LEU A 30 -13.18 -38.33 -14.42
C LEU A 30 -12.95 -36.83 -14.27
N HIS A 31 -11.74 -36.43 -13.89
CA HIS A 31 -11.31 -35.04 -13.88
C HIS A 31 -10.19 -34.86 -14.90
N LEU A 32 -10.35 -33.86 -15.77
CA LEU A 32 -9.38 -33.53 -16.81
C LEU A 32 -8.62 -32.27 -16.41
N TYR A 33 -7.29 -32.35 -16.35
CA TYR A 33 -6.43 -31.23 -15.99
C TYR A 33 -5.58 -30.82 -17.18
N TYR A 34 -5.58 -29.52 -17.44
CA TYR A 34 -4.84 -28.86 -18.50
C TYR A 34 -3.80 -27.96 -17.83
N VAL A 35 -2.54 -28.40 -17.80
CA VAL A 35 -1.44 -27.59 -17.26
C VAL A 35 -1.00 -26.63 -18.35
N LEU A 36 -1.12 -25.33 -18.11
CA LEU A 36 -0.74 -24.33 -19.10
C LEU A 36 0.78 -24.25 -19.24
N LYS A 37 1.27 -24.11 -20.47
CA LYS A 37 2.70 -23.89 -20.78
C LYS A 37 3.22 -22.60 -20.15
N GLU A 38 2.39 -21.55 -20.16
CA GLU A 38 2.68 -20.29 -19.46
C GLU A 38 1.68 -20.04 -18.33
N PRO A 39 2.15 -19.63 -17.14
CA PRO A 39 1.25 -19.28 -16.04
C PRO A 39 0.48 -18.00 -16.36
N VAL A 40 -0.82 -18.00 -16.07
CA VAL A 40 -1.68 -16.81 -16.21
C VAL A 40 -1.83 -16.13 -14.84
N PRO A 41 -1.53 -14.82 -14.72
CA PRO A 41 -1.81 -14.08 -13.49
C PRO A 41 -3.30 -14.10 -13.17
N MET A 42 -3.66 -14.42 -11.93
CA MET A 42 -5.06 -14.55 -11.49
C MET A 42 -5.68 -13.22 -11.07
N TYR A 43 -5.50 -12.17 -11.87
CA TYR A 43 -6.21 -10.90 -11.68
C TYR A 43 -7.73 -11.09 -11.86
N PRO A 44 -8.60 -10.32 -11.18
CA PRO A 44 -10.06 -10.48 -11.30
C PRO A 44 -10.58 -10.50 -12.73
N HIS A 45 -10.01 -9.67 -13.61
CA HIS A 45 -10.33 -9.68 -15.05
C HIS A 45 -9.98 -11.03 -15.71
N ASN A 46 -8.75 -11.51 -15.53
CA ASN A 46 -8.30 -12.79 -16.08
C ASN A 46 -9.12 -13.96 -15.56
N GLN A 47 -9.50 -13.95 -14.28
CA GLN A 47 -10.37 -14.97 -13.69
C GLN A 47 -11.71 -15.05 -14.42
N LYS A 48 -12.31 -13.91 -14.77
CA LYS A 48 -13.56 -13.86 -15.53
C LYS A 48 -13.35 -14.44 -16.93
N CYS A 49 -12.30 -14.06 -17.64
CA CYS A 49 -12.00 -14.59 -18.97
C CYS A 49 -11.76 -16.10 -18.96
N LEU A 50 -10.95 -16.61 -18.03
CA LEU A 50 -10.67 -18.04 -17.87
C LEU A 50 -11.89 -18.86 -17.44
N LYS A 51 -12.79 -18.28 -16.63
CA LYS A 51 -14.05 -18.92 -16.26
C LYS A 51 -14.92 -19.18 -17.49
N GLU A 52 -15.06 -18.18 -18.37
CA GLU A 52 -15.83 -18.33 -19.61
C GLU A 52 -15.21 -19.36 -20.55
N LEU A 53 -13.87 -19.38 -20.68
CA LEU A 53 -13.16 -20.42 -21.43
C LEU A 53 -13.44 -21.81 -20.84
N LYS A 54 -13.31 -21.99 -19.51
CA LYS A 54 -13.62 -23.26 -18.84
C LYS A 54 -15.06 -23.67 -19.12
N TYR A 55 -16.01 -22.73 -19.11
CA TYR A 55 -17.41 -23.01 -19.39
C TYR A 55 -17.62 -23.49 -20.82
N ALA A 56 -17.01 -22.82 -21.80
CA ALA A 56 -17.08 -23.24 -23.19
C ALA A 56 -16.48 -24.63 -23.40
N LEU A 57 -15.29 -24.90 -22.86
CA LEU A 57 -14.67 -26.23 -22.89
C LEU A 57 -15.54 -27.30 -22.22
N THR A 58 -16.14 -26.97 -21.07
CA THR A 58 -17.03 -27.92 -20.37
C THR A 58 -18.22 -28.29 -21.24
N ARG A 59 -18.83 -27.34 -21.96
CA ARG A 59 -19.94 -27.63 -22.88
C ARG A 59 -19.53 -28.52 -24.06
N GLN A 60 -18.31 -28.34 -24.57
CA GLN A 60 -17.80 -29.17 -25.68
C GLN A 60 -17.44 -30.58 -25.21
N ILE A 61 -16.71 -30.67 -24.10
CA ILE A 61 -16.25 -31.94 -23.54
C ILE A 61 -17.42 -32.73 -22.96
N TRP A 62 -18.38 -32.09 -22.30
CA TRP A 62 -19.48 -32.76 -21.60
C TRP A 62 -20.67 -33.02 -22.53
N ASN A 63 -20.68 -34.20 -23.14
CA ASN A 63 -21.69 -34.61 -24.09
C ASN A 63 -22.09 -36.08 -23.87
N LYS A 64 -23.05 -36.57 -24.66
CA LYS A 64 -23.60 -37.94 -24.53
C LYS A 64 -22.57 -39.06 -24.66
N PHE A 65 -21.43 -38.80 -25.30
CA PHE A 65 -20.36 -39.76 -25.52
C PHE A 65 -19.34 -39.78 -24.38
N THR A 66 -19.20 -38.68 -23.64
CA THR A 66 -18.17 -38.52 -22.59
C THR A 66 -18.75 -38.55 -21.17
N SER A 67 -20.06 -38.33 -21.02
CA SER A 67 -20.74 -38.32 -19.73
C SER A 67 -22.08 -39.04 -19.78
N THR A 68 -22.43 -39.72 -18.69
CA THR A 68 -23.76 -40.29 -18.47
C THR A 68 -24.73 -39.30 -17.82
N ILE A 69 -24.22 -38.17 -17.31
CA ILE A 69 -25.02 -37.12 -16.67
C ILE A 69 -25.46 -36.13 -17.75
N LYS A 70 -26.77 -35.94 -17.90
CA LYS A 70 -27.34 -35.10 -18.97
C LYS A 70 -26.97 -33.62 -18.83
N GLU A 71 -27.00 -33.09 -17.61
CA GLU A 71 -26.72 -31.67 -17.36
C GLU A 71 -25.26 -31.45 -16.97
N PRO A 72 -24.50 -30.60 -17.69
CA PRO A 72 -23.12 -30.29 -17.35
C PRO A 72 -23.00 -29.59 -16.01
N GLN A 73 -22.08 -30.06 -15.17
CA GLN A 73 -21.76 -29.37 -13.92
C GLN A 73 -20.79 -28.21 -14.19
N MET A 74 -21.32 -26.99 -14.25
CA MET A 74 -20.53 -25.79 -14.53
C MET A 74 -19.89 -25.26 -13.24
N GLN A 75 -18.56 -25.17 -13.22
CA GLN A 75 -17.80 -24.75 -12.03
C GLN A 75 -16.73 -23.72 -12.37
N GLY A 76 -16.52 -22.76 -11.47
CA GLY A 76 -15.54 -21.67 -11.66
C GLY A 76 -14.09 -22.15 -11.73
N ILE A 77 -13.18 -21.23 -12.08
CA ILE A 77 -11.75 -21.54 -12.25
C ILE A 77 -11.01 -21.81 -10.92
N LEU A 78 -11.52 -21.27 -9.81
CA LEU A 78 -10.95 -21.42 -8.45
C LEU A 78 -11.58 -22.59 -7.66
N GLN A 79 -12.14 -23.56 -8.35
CA GLN A 79 -12.79 -24.68 -7.72
C GLN A 79 -11.76 -25.60 -7.03
N GLY A 80 -12.06 -26.02 -5.80
CA GLY A 80 -11.30 -27.04 -5.09
C GLY A 80 -11.28 -28.37 -5.85
N PHE A 81 -10.14 -29.05 -5.80
CA PHE A 81 -9.92 -30.32 -6.49
C PHE A 81 -9.42 -31.41 -5.53
N ARG A 82 -9.56 -32.67 -5.97
CA ARG A 82 -9.11 -33.82 -5.17
C ARG A 82 -7.61 -34.01 -5.34
N VAL A 83 -6.90 -34.11 -4.21
CA VAL A 83 -5.45 -34.35 -4.18
C VAL A 83 -5.17 -35.82 -4.50
N VAL A 84 -4.22 -36.07 -5.39
CA VAL A 84 -3.80 -37.44 -5.76
C VAL A 84 -3.29 -38.16 -4.51
N GLY A 85 -3.66 -39.44 -4.34
CA GLY A 85 -3.32 -40.23 -3.16
C GLY A 85 -4.28 -40.07 -1.98
N SER A 86 -5.14 -39.05 -1.98
CA SER A 86 -6.23 -38.96 -1.00
C SER A 86 -7.32 -40.01 -1.26
N GLY A 87 -8.12 -40.35 -0.24
CA GLY A 87 -9.27 -41.24 -0.41
C GLY A 87 -10.29 -40.66 -1.41
N SER A 88 -10.78 -41.49 -2.32
CA SER A 88 -11.85 -41.10 -3.23
C SER A 88 -13.21 -41.12 -2.52
N LYS A 89 -14.28 -40.79 -3.26
CA LYS A 89 -15.66 -40.96 -2.77
C LYS A 89 -16.01 -42.41 -2.42
N LEU A 90 -15.23 -43.38 -2.92
CA LEU A 90 -15.41 -44.80 -2.63
C LEU A 90 -14.65 -45.27 -1.37
N GLY A 91 -13.95 -44.36 -0.68
CA GLY A 91 -13.20 -44.65 0.54
C GLY A 91 -11.68 -44.63 0.37
N ARG A 92 -10.96 -44.87 1.47
CA ARG A 92 -9.48 -44.79 1.52
C ARG A 92 -8.79 -45.89 0.73
N GLU A 93 -9.42 -47.05 0.58
CA GLU A 93 -8.90 -48.19 -0.21
C GLU A 93 -8.87 -47.90 -1.72
N TYR A 94 -9.64 -46.90 -2.15
CA TYR A 94 -9.71 -46.43 -3.54
C TYR A 94 -9.12 -45.03 -3.62
N PRO A 95 -7.78 -44.87 -3.60
CA PRO A 95 -7.17 -43.56 -3.66
C PRO A 95 -7.40 -42.89 -5.02
N VAL A 96 -7.44 -41.56 -5.02
CA VAL A 96 -7.48 -40.74 -6.22
C VAL A 96 -6.19 -40.96 -7.02
N ARG A 97 -6.31 -41.41 -8.27
CA ARG A 97 -5.15 -41.71 -9.15
C ARG A 97 -5.12 -40.76 -10.33
N ALA A 98 -3.94 -40.22 -10.61
CA ALA A 98 -3.69 -39.40 -11.79
C ALA A 98 -2.86 -40.18 -12.82
N PHE A 99 -3.23 -40.06 -14.09
CA PHE A 99 -2.52 -40.61 -15.22
C PHE A 99 -2.09 -39.46 -16.11
N ARG A 100 -0.80 -39.38 -16.42
CA ARG A 100 -0.29 -38.41 -17.39
C ARG A 100 -0.66 -38.92 -18.79
N LEU A 101 -1.36 -38.09 -19.55
CA LEU A 101 -1.75 -38.41 -20.93
C LEU A 101 -0.99 -37.53 -21.93
N GLY A 102 -0.98 -36.22 -21.70
CA GLY A 102 -0.30 -35.24 -22.56
C GLY A 102 0.73 -34.38 -21.82
N GLY A 103 1.25 -33.38 -22.54
CA GLY A 103 2.16 -32.36 -22.01
C GLY A 103 1.44 -31.08 -21.55
N PRO A 104 2.21 -30.04 -21.17
CA PRO A 104 1.67 -28.70 -20.98
C PRO A 104 1.01 -28.18 -22.27
N VAL A 105 -0.12 -27.49 -22.12
CA VAL A 105 -0.92 -26.98 -23.25
C VAL A 105 -0.79 -25.47 -23.37
N GLU A 106 -0.77 -24.97 -24.60
CA GLU A 106 -0.87 -23.53 -24.86
C GLU A 106 -2.32 -23.09 -24.69
N LEU A 107 -2.55 -22.01 -23.96
CA LEU A 107 -3.89 -21.54 -23.66
C LEU A 107 -4.69 -21.20 -24.93
N ALA A 108 -4.01 -20.64 -25.95
CA ALA A 108 -4.61 -20.34 -27.24
C ALA A 108 -5.10 -21.60 -27.97
N ARG A 109 -4.37 -22.72 -27.88
CA ARG A 109 -4.74 -23.99 -28.52
C ARG A 109 -6.07 -24.55 -27.99
N LEU A 110 -6.44 -24.24 -26.74
CA LEU A 110 -7.73 -24.67 -26.20
C LEU A 110 -8.93 -24.02 -26.92
N LEU A 111 -8.71 -22.87 -27.58
CA LEU A 111 -9.75 -22.19 -28.36
C LEU A 111 -10.08 -22.94 -29.65
N ASP A 112 -9.14 -23.68 -30.23
CA ASP A 112 -9.36 -24.43 -31.48
C ASP A 112 -10.48 -25.49 -31.34
N TYR A 113 -10.77 -25.91 -30.10
CA TYR A 113 -11.80 -26.90 -29.77
C TYR A 113 -13.15 -26.26 -29.38
N ILE A 114 -13.27 -24.94 -29.46
CA ILE A 114 -14.48 -24.20 -29.13
C ILE A 114 -14.98 -23.52 -30.41
N PRO A 115 -16.26 -23.69 -30.80
CA PRO A 115 -16.83 -22.97 -31.91
C PRO A 115 -16.75 -21.46 -31.68
N ASP A 116 -16.28 -20.72 -32.68
CA ASP A 116 -16.05 -19.28 -32.63
C ASP A 116 -17.36 -18.47 -32.61
N SER A 117 -18.07 -18.58 -31.49
CA SER A 117 -19.48 -18.21 -31.38
C SER A 117 -19.76 -17.16 -30.31
N ASN A 118 -18.76 -16.69 -29.55
CA ASN A 118 -18.99 -15.78 -28.41
C ASN A 118 -17.81 -14.85 -28.00
N GLY A 119 -16.81 -14.65 -28.87
CA GLY A 119 -15.71 -13.70 -28.61
C GLY A 119 -14.67 -14.18 -27.59
N GLU A 120 -14.58 -15.50 -27.36
CA GLU A 120 -13.59 -16.12 -26.48
C GLU A 120 -12.14 -15.80 -26.90
N GLN A 121 -11.86 -15.76 -28.21
CA GLN A 121 -10.56 -15.33 -28.77
C GLN A 121 -10.21 -13.90 -28.31
N GLN A 122 -11.13 -12.95 -28.49
CA GLN A 122 -10.93 -11.55 -28.11
C GLN A 122 -10.69 -11.38 -26.60
N ARG A 123 -11.34 -12.20 -25.75
CA ARG A 123 -11.12 -12.19 -24.29
C ARG A 123 -9.76 -12.75 -23.89
N LEU A 124 -9.21 -13.66 -24.68
CA LEU A 124 -7.89 -14.27 -24.44
C LEU A 124 -6.76 -13.29 -24.80
N GLU A 125 -6.95 -12.51 -25.87
CA GLU A 125 -6.08 -11.37 -26.22
C GLU A 125 -6.12 -10.28 -25.14
N GLY A 126 -7.29 -10.05 -24.53
CA GLY A 126 -7.48 -9.10 -23.44
C GLY A 126 -6.93 -9.52 -22.07
N LEU A 127 -6.33 -10.71 -21.95
CA LEU A 127 -5.75 -11.14 -20.67
C LEU A 127 -4.66 -10.18 -20.22
N MET A 128 -4.83 -9.65 -19.00
CA MET A 128 -3.84 -8.82 -18.35
C MET A 128 -2.58 -9.64 -18.08
N ARG A 129 -1.48 -9.28 -18.72
CA ARG A 129 -0.19 -9.97 -18.52
C ARG A 129 0.63 -9.21 -17.47
N LYS A 130 1.37 -9.96 -16.64
CA LYS A 130 2.39 -9.36 -15.79
C LYS A 130 3.51 -8.90 -16.72
N SER A 131 3.83 -7.61 -16.70
CA SER A 131 4.99 -7.09 -17.43
C SER A 131 6.24 -7.84 -16.99
N ARG A 132 6.95 -8.46 -17.94
CA ARG A 132 8.24 -9.13 -17.73
C ARG A 132 9.39 -8.25 -18.20
N LEU A 133 9.33 -6.95 -17.92
CA LEU A 133 10.47 -6.06 -18.18
C LEU A 133 11.71 -6.59 -17.46
N SER A 134 12.75 -6.87 -18.22
CA SER A 134 14.07 -7.11 -17.66
C SER A 134 14.55 -5.84 -16.92
N LEU A 135 15.51 -5.99 -16.01
CA LEU A 135 16.10 -4.84 -15.32
C LEU A 135 16.71 -3.83 -16.31
N ALA A 136 17.28 -4.30 -17.42
CA ALA A 136 17.81 -3.45 -18.48
C ALA A 136 16.71 -2.62 -19.15
N GLU A 137 15.62 -3.25 -19.58
CA GLU A 137 14.49 -2.54 -20.19
C GLU A 137 13.76 -1.64 -19.19
N ALA A 138 13.70 -2.01 -17.92
CA ALA A 138 13.14 -1.18 -16.86
C ALA A 138 14.00 0.06 -16.59
N LYS A 139 15.34 -0.06 -16.69
CA LYS A 139 16.26 1.09 -16.60
C LYS A 139 16.06 2.07 -17.75
N GLU A 140 15.84 1.56 -18.96
CA GLU A 140 15.59 2.40 -20.14
C GLU A 140 14.22 3.08 -20.09
N LYS A 141 13.15 2.32 -19.79
CA LYS A 141 11.78 2.86 -19.79
C LYS A 141 11.44 3.68 -18.55
N TYR A 142 12.05 3.36 -17.41
CA TYR A 142 11.76 3.99 -16.12
C TYR A 142 13.07 4.34 -15.36
N PRO A 143 13.92 5.22 -15.92
CA PRO A 143 15.24 5.52 -15.36
C PRO A 143 15.16 6.04 -13.92
N ASP A 144 14.22 6.94 -13.63
CA ASP A 144 14.02 7.49 -12.29
C ASP A 144 13.58 6.42 -11.27
N TRP A 145 12.71 5.50 -11.69
CA TRP A 145 12.29 4.40 -10.83
C TRP A 145 13.47 3.45 -10.57
N TYR A 146 14.24 3.13 -11.60
CA TYR A 146 15.40 2.22 -11.51
C TYR A 146 16.46 2.80 -10.58
N GLU A 147 16.80 4.08 -10.76
CA GLU A 147 17.76 4.79 -9.90
C GLU A 147 17.30 4.76 -8.44
N ARG A 148 16.03 5.10 -8.18
CA ARG A 148 15.52 5.17 -6.81
C ARG A 148 15.38 3.80 -6.15
N ARG A 149 14.91 2.79 -6.88
CA ARG A 149 14.56 1.47 -6.31
C ARG A 149 15.69 0.45 -6.36
N ILE A 150 16.48 0.45 -7.43
CA ILE A 150 17.53 -0.56 -7.67
C ILE A 150 18.88 -0.03 -7.20
N VAL A 151 19.25 1.20 -7.60
CA VAL A 151 20.56 1.78 -7.27
C VAL A 151 20.55 2.31 -5.82
N LYS A 152 19.66 3.27 -5.52
CA LYS A 152 19.60 3.95 -4.22
C LYS A 152 18.88 3.14 -3.14
N LYS A 153 18.16 2.07 -3.53
CA LYS A 153 17.33 1.22 -2.63
C LYS A 153 16.43 2.04 -1.69
N GLU A 154 15.89 3.16 -2.20
CA GLU A 154 15.00 4.02 -1.44
C GLU A 154 13.77 3.20 -1.02
N ARG A 155 13.38 3.34 0.26
CA ARG A 155 12.15 2.72 0.77
C ARG A 155 10.92 3.29 0.06
N ARG A 156 9.85 2.50 -0.02
CA ARG A 156 8.57 2.96 -0.59
C ARG A 156 8.08 4.18 0.18
N GLY A 157 7.33 5.04 -0.53
CA GLY A 157 6.71 6.20 0.11
C GLY A 157 5.79 5.73 1.23
N ARG A 158 5.91 6.35 2.41
CA ARG A 158 5.13 6.01 3.59
C ARG A 158 3.97 6.99 3.73
N TRP A 159 2.77 6.48 4.03
CA TRP A 159 1.69 7.34 4.51
C TRP A 159 1.79 7.45 6.02
N THR A 160 2.31 8.58 6.50
CA THR A 160 2.33 8.89 7.92
C THR A 160 1.04 9.59 8.30
N VAL A 161 0.31 9.03 9.27
CA VAL A 161 -0.96 9.58 9.76
C VAL A 161 -0.84 9.85 11.26
N LYS A 162 -1.67 10.75 11.79
CA LYS A 162 -1.68 11.07 13.22
C LYS A 162 -2.28 9.93 14.05
N ARG A 163 -1.83 9.81 15.31
CA ARG A 163 -2.33 8.86 16.31
C ARG A 163 -3.85 8.88 16.46
N ASP A 164 -4.50 10.04 16.31
CA ASP A 164 -5.96 10.17 16.41
C ASP A 164 -6.73 9.16 15.54
N LEU A 165 -6.17 8.77 14.39
CA LEU A 165 -6.80 7.79 13.51
C LEU A 165 -6.75 6.37 14.09
N TYR A 166 -5.65 6.00 14.75
CA TYR A 166 -5.51 4.71 15.43
C TYR A 166 -6.51 4.62 16.58
N ASP A 167 -6.51 5.64 17.46
CA ASP A 167 -7.39 5.66 18.63
C ASP A 167 -8.85 5.62 18.19
N TRP A 168 -9.25 6.46 17.23
CA TRP A 168 -10.60 6.46 16.67
C TRP A 168 -10.97 5.09 16.08
N TRP A 169 -10.05 4.44 15.36
CA TRP A 169 -10.33 3.14 14.77
C TRP A 169 -10.49 2.04 15.81
N LEU A 170 -9.63 2.01 16.83
CA LEU A 170 -9.68 1.06 17.94
C LEU A 170 -11.05 1.11 18.64
N HIS A 171 -11.52 2.30 19.00
CA HIS A 171 -12.84 2.49 19.59
C HIS A 171 -13.94 1.99 18.64
N ARG A 172 -13.83 2.34 17.36
CA ARG A 172 -14.86 2.01 16.37
C ARG A 172 -15.00 0.52 16.12
N ILE A 173 -13.89 -0.23 16.03
CA ILE A 173 -13.95 -1.69 15.86
C ILE A 173 -14.30 -2.41 17.17
N ALA A 174 -14.14 -1.78 18.33
CA ALA A 174 -14.65 -2.32 19.59
C ALA A 174 -16.19 -2.28 19.62
N ASP A 175 -16.76 -1.16 19.16
CA ASP A 175 -18.20 -0.88 19.30
C ASP A 175 -19.04 -1.39 18.11
N GLU A 176 -18.55 -1.24 16.87
CA GLU A 176 -19.38 -1.37 15.66
C GLU A 176 -19.14 -2.67 14.87
N ILE A 177 -18.07 -3.42 15.16
CA ILE A 177 -17.70 -4.59 14.34
C ILE A 177 -18.76 -5.70 14.46
N ARG A 178 -18.94 -6.46 13.38
CA ARG A 178 -19.91 -7.56 13.32
C ARG A 178 -19.23 -8.91 13.11
N VAL A 179 -19.97 -9.96 13.46
CA VAL A 179 -19.60 -11.35 13.13
C VAL A 179 -19.29 -11.46 11.64
N GLY A 180 -18.18 -12.13 11.30
CA GLY A 180 -17.64 -12.19 9.93
C GLY A 180 -16.56 -11.16 9.62
N HIS A 181 -16.45 -10.07 10.41
CA HIS A 181 -15.46 -9.00 10.21
C HIS A 181 -14.44 -8.83 11.35
N ARG A 182 -14.54 -9.62 12.42
CA ARG A 182 -13.67 -9.56 13.61
C ARG A 182 -12.17 -9.66 13.30
N PHE A 183 -11.79 -10.66 12.50
CA PHE A 183 -10.40 -10.80 12.01
C PHE A 183 -9.95 -9.54 11.27
N TYR A 184 -10.77 -9.03 10.35
CA TYR A 184 -10.48 -7.83 9.59
C TYR A 184 -10.43 -6.56 10.46
N GLY A 185 -11.14 -6.52 11.59
CA GLY A 185 -11.02 -5.48 12.61
C GLY A 185 -9.60 -5.38 13.16
N ILE A 186 -9.07 -6.49 13.70
CA ILE A 186 -7.70 -6.55 14.23
C ILE A 186 -6.65 -6.33 13.13
N MET A 187 -6.87 -6.92 11.96
CA MET A 187 -5.97 -6.79 10.82
C MET A 187 -5.83 -5.32 10.39
N THR A 188 -6.95 -4.59 10.30
CA THR A 188 -6.94 -3.17 9.94
C THR A 188 -6.40 -2.28 11.07
N LEU A 189 -6.59 -2.67 12.34
CA LEU A 189 -5.95 -2.02 13.49
C LEU A 189 -4.42 -2.09 13.40
N ALA A 190 -3.87 -3.25 13.07
CA ALA A 190 -2.42 -3.44 12.88
C ALA A 190 -1.85 -2.56 11.75
N ILE A 191 -2.57 -2.46 10.63
CA ILE A 191 -2.23 -1.55 9.54
C ILE A 191 -2.21 -0.09 10.02
N TYR A 192 -3.21 0.33 10.80
CA TYR A 192 -3.27 1.70 11.34
C TYR A 192 -2.20 1.98 12.38
N ALA A 193 -1.87 1.03 13.25
CA ALA A 193 -0.74 1.13 14.16
C ALA A 193 0.54 1.43 13.38
N LYS A 194 0.79 0.69 12.29
CA LYS A 194 1.98 0.91 11.44
C LYS A 194 1.99 2.30 10.78
N LYS A 195 0.85 2.75 10.28
CA LYS A 195 0.67 4.09 9.68
C LYS A 195 0.86 5.24 10.66
N CYS A 196 0.43 5.03 11.91
CA CYS A 196 0.46 6.04 12.97
C CYS A 196 1.75 5.97 13.81
N GLY A 197 2.57 4.94 13.62
CA GLY A 197 3.82 4.76 14.39
C GLY A 197 3.57 4.32 15.83
N ILE A 198 2.52 3.55 16.06
CA ILE A 198 2.21 2.94 17.37
C ILE A 198 3.19 1.81 17.62
N ASP A 199 3.60 1.67 18.88
CA ASP A 199 4.49 0.61 19.32
C ASP A 199 3.81 -0.77 19.22
N GLU A 200 4.59 -1.81 18.90
CA GLU A 200 4.03 -3.15 18.71
C GLU A 200 3.45 -3.72 20.00
N ASP A 201 4.06 -3.47 21.16
CA ASP A 201 3.55 -3.97 22.43
C ASP A 201 2.23 -3.28 22.81
N GLU A 202 2.07 -2.01 22.47
CA GLU A 202 0.81 -1.29 22.62
C GLU A 202 -0.28 -1.91 21.73
N LEU A 203 -0.01 -2.08 20.43
CA LEU A 203 -0.93 -2.72 19.49
C LEU A 203 -1.34 -4.12 19.96
N ARG A 204 -0.39 -4.92 20.45
CA ARG A 204 -0.67 -6.28 20.94
C ARG A 204 -1.63 -6.24 22.12
N ARG A 205 -1.40 -5.36 23.10
CA ARG A 205 -2.32 -5.21 24.26
C ARG A 205 -3.72 -4.85 23.80
N ASP A 206 -3.85 -3.87 22.90
CA ASP A 206 -5.14 -3.41 22.38
C ASP A 206 -5.87 -4.51 21.59
N ALA A 207 -5.14 -5.23 20.73
CA ALA A 207 -5.70 -6.33 19.93
C ALA A 207 -6.16 -7.50 20.80
N PHE A 208 -5.39 -7.88 21.83
CA PHE A 208 -5.78 -8.94 22.75
C PHE A 208 -6.92 -8.53 23.69
N ALA A 209 -7.08 -7.24 23.99
CA ALA A 209 -8.23 -6.75 24.76
C ALA A 209 -9.56 -6.98 24.00
N LEU A 210 -9.53 -6.99 22.67
CA LEU A 210 -10.69 -7.25 21.82
C LEU A 210 -11.04 -8.75 21.68
N LEU A 211 -10.16 -9.67 22.10
CA LEU A 211 -10.36 -11.12 21.93
C LEU A 211 -11.68 -11.59 22.55
N ARG A 212 -11.90 -11.28 23.83
CA ARG A 212 -13.10 -11.71 24.55
C ARG A 212 -14.38 -11.06 23.99
N PRO A 213 -14.45 -9.72 23.82
CA PRO A 213 -15.60 -9.09 23.17
C PRO A 213 -15.92 -9.67 21.79
N TYR A 214 -14.89 -10.05 21.03
CA TYR A 214 -15.07 -10.61 19.69
C TYR A 214 -15.55 -12.06 19.74
N ASP A 215 -15.01 -12.89 20.64
CA ASP A 215 -15.47 -14.28 20.80
C ASP A 215 -16.88 -14.36 21.40
N ASP A 216 -17.25 -13.44 22.29
CA ASP A 216 -18.60 -13.37 22.86
C ASP A 216 -19.69 -13.12 21.79
N MET A 217 -19.32 -12.64 20.60
CA MET A 217 -20.23 -12.54 19.44
C MET A 217 -20.49 -13.89 18.74
N SER A 218 -19.73 -14.95 19.06
CA SER A 218 -19.87 -16.28 18.48
C SER A 218 -21.06 -17.02 19.07
N VAL A 219 -22.06 -17.33 18.24
CA VAL A 219 -23.20 -18.17 18.64
C VAL A 219 -22.89 -19.67 18.45
N GLU A 220 -22.13 -20.00 17.40
CA GLU A 220 -21.79 -21.38 17.05
C GLU A 220 -20.32 -21.69 17.38
N ASP A 221 -20.04 -22.90 17.88
CA ASP A 221 -18.69 -23.31 18.25
C ASP A 221 -17.72 -23.40 17.06
N ILE A 222 -18.23 -23.56 15.84
CA ILE A 222 -17.41 -23.53 14.62
C ILE A 222 -16.90 -22.12 14.26
N ASN A 223 -17.44 -21.08 14.89
CA ASN A 223 -17.15 -19.67 14.59
C ASN A 223 -16.53 -18.95 15.79
N ARG A 224 -15.89 -19.68 16.71
CA ARG A 224 -15.14 -19.10 17.83
C ARG A 224 -14.02 -18.21 17.33
N PHE A 225 -13.80 -17.10 18.01
CA PHE A 225 -12.69 -16.17 17.75
C PHE A 225 -11.58 -16.44 18.75
N THR A 226 -10.40 -16.80 18.26
CA THR A 226 -9.33 -17.38 19.06
C THR A 226 -8.10 -16.48 19.13
N LYS A 227 -7.15 -16.85 19.99
CA LYS A 227 -5.83 -16.18 20.05
C LYS A 227 -5.09 -16.27 18.71
N ASP A 228 -5.25 -17.37 17.98
CA ASP A 228 -4.59 -17.58 16.70
C ASP A 228 -5.11 -16.61 15.64
N ASP A 229 -6.40 -16.28 15.67
CA ASP A 229 -6.99 -15.26 14.79
C ASP A 229 -6.38 -13.88 15.04
N VAL A 230 -6.17 -13.52 16.32
CA VAL A 230 -5.53 -12.26 16.71
C VAL A 230 -4.07 -12.23 16.25
N VAL A 231 -3.30 -13.30 16.49
CA VAL A 231 -1.89 -13.39 16.10
C VAL A 231 -1.73 -13.33 14.57
N CYS A 232 -2.56 -14.06 13.83
CA CYS A 232 -2.57 -14.06 12.37
C CYS A 232 -2.91 -12.66 11.82
N ALA A 233 -3.87 -11.96 12.43
CA ALA A 233 -4.21 -10.60 12.03
C ALA A 233 -3.08 -9.59 12.29
N LEU A 234 -2.32 -9.78 13.39
CA LEU A 234 -1.18 -8.92 13.76
C LEU A 234 0.00 -9.02 12.79
N GLU A 235 0.10 -10.06 11.96
CA GLU A 235 1.09 -10.15 10.89
C GLU A 235 1.02 -8.97 9.90
N MET A 236 -0.12 -8.28 9.85
CA MET A 236 -0.30 -7.08 9.04
C MET A 236 0.34 -5.80 9.62
N PHE A 237 0.98 -5.87 10.79
CA PHE A 237 1.87 -4.83 11.32
C PHE A 237 3.20 -4.77 10.53
N ASN A 238 3.09 -4.56 9.22
CA ASN A 238 4.19 -4.64 8.28
C ASN A 238 4.25 -3.35 7.43
N GLU A 239 5.47 -2.89 7.14
CA GLU A 239 5.74 -1.69 6.35
C GLU A 239 5.12 -1.75 4.94
N ASP A 240 4.97 -2.96 4.38
CA ASP A 240 4.37 -3.15 3.06
C ASP A 240 2.90 -2.73 2.98
N TYR A 241 2.20 -2.69 4.12
CA TYR A 241 0.79 -2.27 4.20
C TYR A 241 0.62 -0.80 4.61
N VAL A 242 1.70 -0.03 4.76
CA VAL A 242 1.59 1.37 5.20
C VAL A 242 0.84 2.25 4.21
N THR A 243 0.77 1.87 2.93
CA THR A 243 -0.02 2.55 1.89
C THR A 243 -1.37 1.88 1.61
N PHE A 244 -1.88 1.04 2.52
CA PHE A 244 -3.14 0.34 2.30
C PHE A 244 -4.31 1.35 2.15
N PRO A 245 -5.14 1.27 1.10
CA PRO A 245 -6.18 2.28 0.87
C PRO A 245 -7.27 2.27 1.94
N ARG A 246 -7.79 3.45 2.27
CA ARG A 246 -8.92 3.62 3.18
C ARG A 246 -10.17 2.88 2.71
N ASP A 247 -10.46 2.93 1.41
CA ASP A 247 -11.65 2.31 0.83
C ASP A 247 -11.61 0.78 0.94
N ASP A 248 -10.41 0.20 0.92
CA ASP A 248 -10.24 -1.24 1.09
C ASP A 248 -10.34 -1.63 2.57
N ILE A 249 -9.86 -0.80 3.50
CA ILE A 249 -10.11 -0.97 4.95
C ILE A 249 -11.61 -0.99 5.23
N ALA A 250 -12.37 -0.04 4.66
CA ALA A 250 -13.82 0.03 4.81
C ALA A 250 -14.53 -1.24 4.30
N LYS A 251 -14.11 -1.76 3.14
CA LYS A 251 -14.67 -3.00 2.57
C LYS A 251 -14.36 -4.22 3.44
N LEU A 252 -13.13 -4.34 3.93
CA LEU A 252 -12.69 -5.50 4.72
C LEU A 252 -13.33 -5.54 6.10
N SER A 253 -13.37 -4.41 6.80
CA SER A 253 -13.99 -4.32 8.12
C SER A 253 -15.51 -4.30 8.07
N GLY A 254 -16.12 -4.08 6.90
CA GLY A 254 -17.57 -3.89 6.77
C GLY A 254 -18.06 -2.57 7.37
N LEU A 255 -17.16 -1.66 7.76
CA LEU A 255 -17.50 -0.37 8.35
C LEU A 255 -17.40 0.76 7.32
N THR A 256 -18.41 1.62 7.28
CA THR A 256 -18.44 2.76 6.37
C THR A 256 -17.37 3.78 6.74
N MET A 257 -16.55 4.23 5.78
CA MET A 257 -15.54 5.28 6.00
C MET A 257 -15.80 6.47 5.09
N PRO A 258 -16.56 7.48 5.54
CA PRO A 258 -16.83 8.66 4.71
C PRO A 258 -15.55 9.45 4.43
N VAL A 259 -15.47 10.07 3.25
CA VAL A 259 -14.37 11.00 2.92
C VAL A 259 -14.51 12.23 3.79
N ASN A 260 -13.41 12.61 4.46
CA ASN A 260 -13.36 13.88 5.16
C ASN A 260 -13.50 15.00 4.13
N LYS A 261 -14.72 15.55 4.00
CA LYS A 261 -15.03 16.66 3.11
C LYS A 261 -14.87 17.94 3.92
N ARG A 262 -13.78 18.67 3.67
CA ARG A 262 -13.45 19.88 4.45
C ARG A 262 -14.43 21.04 4.22
N ASN A 263 -15.16 21.05 3.09
CA ASN A 263 -15.92 22.24 2.64
C ASN A 263 -17.00 21.98 1.57
N PHE A 264 -17.39 20.73 1.29
CA PHE A 264 -18.37 20.33 0.24
C PHE A 264 -18.10 20.82 -1.20
N GLN A 265 -17.10 21.66 -1.43
CA GLN A 265 -16.73 22.22 -2.72
C GLN A 265 -15.60 21.40 -3.35
N LYS A 266 -15.60 21.31 -4.68
CA LYS A 266 -14.45 20.75 -5.40
C LYS A 266 -13.26 21.71 -5.22
N GLN A 267 -12.04 21.19 -5.29
CA GLN A 267 -10.82 22.00 -5.14
C GLN A 267 -10.77 23.18 -6.14
N ALA A 268 -11.26 22.96 -7.37
CA ALA A 268 -11.36 24.00 -8.39
C ALA A 268 -12.24 25.16 -7.92
N ASP A 269 -13.49 24.88 -7.55
CA ASP A 269 -14.47 25.86 -7.05
C ASP A 269 -13.94 26.60 -5.82
N HIS A 270 -13.30 25.89 -4.90
CA HIS A 270 -12.71 26.49 -3.70
C HIS A 270 -11.59 27.48 -4.04
N LEU A 271 -10.69 27.12 -4.96
CA LEU A 271 -9.61 28.00 -5.40
C LEU A 271 -10.12 29.19 -6.20
N GLU A 272 -11.18 29.01 -6.99
CA GLU A 272 -11.83 30.08 -7.71
C GLU A 272 -12.43 31.11 -6.76
N ILE A 273 -13.21 30.68 -5.77
CA ILE A 273 -13.80 31.55 -4.75
C ILE A 273 -12.70 32.26 -3.95
N ALA A 274 -11.64 31.55 -3.54
CA ALA A 274 -10.53 32.14 -2.81
C ALA A 274 -9.79 33.22 -3.64
N ARG A 275 -9.58 32.99 -4.94
CA ARG A 275 -8.97 33.95 -5.86
C ARG A 275 -9.86 35.17 -6.08
N ALA A 276 -11.17 34.96 -6.26
CA ALA A 276 -12.13 36.05 -6.43
C ALA A 276 -12.17 36.95 -5.18
N ILE A 277 -12.26 36.36 -3.98
CA ILE A 277 -12.23 37.12 -2.71
C ILE A 277 -10.91 37.89 -2.57
N ARG A 278 -9.77 37.25 -2.89
CA ARG A 278 -8.45 37.89 -2.87
C ARG A 278 -8.40 39.11 -3.78
N ASP A 279 -8.90 38.99 -5.01
CA ASP A 279 -8.84 40.06 -6.01
C ASP A 279 -9.79 41.21 -5.65
N ILE A 280 -10.99 40.90 -5.15
CA ILE A 280 -11.92 41.90 -4.59
C ILE A 280 -11.28 42.65 -3.43
N LYS A 281 -10.63 41.94 -2.50
CA LYS A 281 -9.99 42.55 -1.33
C LYS A 281 -8.79 43.41 -1.72
N ALA A 282 -7.99 42.98 -2.69
CA ALA A 282 -6.89 43.78 -3.23
C ALA A 282 -7.42 45.09 -3.85
N LYS A 283 -8.51 45.00 -4.64
CA LYS A 283 -9.17 46.16 -5.24
C LYS A 283 -9.76 47.11 -4.19
N GLN A 284 -10.43 46.60 -3.16
CA GLN A 284 -10.98 47.41 -2.06
C GLN A 284 -9.88 48.13 -1.25
N GLN A 285 -8.68 47.52 -1.16
CA GLN A 285 -7.51 48.12 -0.52
C GLN A 285 -6.73 49.06 -1.45
N GLY A 286 -7.21 49.31 -2.68
CA GLY A 286 -6.54 50.17 -3.65
C GLY A 286 -5.23 49.61 -4.21
N LYS A 287 -4.97 48.32 -4.02
CA LYS A 287 -3.73 47.66 -4.45
C LYS A 287 -3.81 47.25 -5.92
N LYS A 288 -2.73 47.46 -6.68
CA LYS A 288 -2.65 47.02 -8.09
C LYS A 288 -2.43 45.52 -8.21
N ASP A 289 -1.75 44.94 -7.22
CA ASP A 289 -1.49 43.50 -7.13
C ASP A 289 -1.77 43.04 -5.69
N TRP A 290 -2.38 41.86 -5.54
CA TRP A 290 -2.57 41.25 -4.23
C TRP A 290 -1.24 40.95 -3.52
N ARG A 291 -0.10 40.93 -4.23
CA ARG A 291 1.24 40.81 -3.65
C ARG A 291 1.72 42.09 -2.96
N GLU A 292 1.10 43.24 -3.25
CA GLU A 292 1.48 44.52 -2.68
C GLU A 292 1.21 44.56 -1.17
N GLY A 293 2.28 44.66 -0.37
CA GLY A 293 2.21 44.58 1.10
C GLY A 293 1.86 43.19 1.65
N ASN A 294 1.83 42.15 0.81
CA ASN A 294 1.61 40.76 1.22
C ASN A 294 2.89 39.95 0.94
N GLY A 295 3.31 39.15 1.93
CA GLY A 295 4.55 38.39 1.87
C GLY A 295 5.42 38.62 3.09
N ARG A 296 6.58 37.96 3.13
CA ARG A 296 7.57 38.16 4.19
C ARG A 296 8.12 39.59 4.06
N PRO A 297 8.05 40.46 5.10
CA PRO A 297 8.60 41.81 5.02
C PRO A 297 10.07 41.77 4.62
N LYS A 298 10.47 42.73 3.77
CA LYS A 298 11.88 42.94 3.41
C LYS A 298 12.69 43.04 4.70
N ASP A 299 13.81 42.31 4.76
CA ASP A 299 14.73 42.28 5.91
C ASP A 299 14.22 41.62 7.21
N SER A 300 13.03 41.01 7.23
CA SER A 300 12.59 40.18 8.37
C SER A 300 13.41 38.90 8.58
N GLY A 301 14.38 38.62 7.71
CA GLY A 301 15.38 37.55 7.86
C GLY A 301 16.64 37.97 8.59
N THR A 302 16.95 39.26 8.69
CA THR A 302 18.23 39.76 9.25
C THR A 302 18.12 40.19 10.70
N ALA A 303 16.90 40.36 11.23
CA ALA A 303 16.66 40.82 12.60
C ALA A 303 17.36 39.97 13.68
N GLN A 304 17.41 38.65 13.52
CA GLN A 304 18.11 37.77 14.46
C GLN A 304 19.63 38.02 14.45
N ALA A 305 20.21 38.16 13.26
CA ALA A 305 21.65 38.43 13.10
C ALA A 305 22.01 39.79 13.70
N ARG A 306 21.20 40.83 13.41
CA ARG A 306 21.39 42.19 13.93
C ARG A 306 21.32 42.27 15.45
N VAL A 307 20.36 41.59 16.08
CA VAL A 307 20.27 41.52 17.56
C VAL A 307 21.49 40.78 18.14
N TYR A 308 21.91 39.69 17.50
CA TYR A 308 23.06 38.90 17.95
C TYR A 308 24.38 39.68 17.85
N GLU A 309 24.66 40.30 16.70
CA GLU A 309 25.85 41.14 16.47
C GLU A 309 25.90 42.31 17.44
N TRP A 310 24.77 42.98 17.66
CA TRP A 310 24.68 44.08 18.62
C TRP A 310 25.03 43.62 20.04
N ARG A 311 24.54 42.44 20.48
CA ARG A 311 24.87 41.87 21.81
C ARG A 311 26.34 41.50 21.95
N GLN A 312 27.02 41.09 20.87
CA GLN A 312 28.45 40.82 20.91
C GLN A 312 29.27 42.10 21.10
N GLN A 313 28.84 43.20 20.50
CA GLN A 313 29.48 44.51 20.63
C GLN A 313 29.14 45.19 21.97
N HIS A 314 27.99 44.86 22.58
CA HIS A 314 27.51 45.45 23.84
C HIS A 314 27.15 44.35 24.86
N PRO A 315 28.15 43.72 25.51
CA PRO A 315 27.92 42.60 26.43
C PRO A 315 27.03 42.96 27.62
N GLU A 316 27.12 44.21 28.11
CA GLU A 316 26.27 44.74 29.20
C GLU A 316 25.04 45.51 28.71
N GLY A 317 24.83 45.57 27.39
CA GLY A 317 23.75 46.32 26.77
C GLY A 317 22.37 45.78 27.12
N ARG A 318 21.40 46.66 27.39
CA ARG A 318 20.01 46.25 27.70
C ARG A 318 19.17 46.19 26.41
N LYS A 319 18.08 45.42 26.46
CA LYS A 319 17.09 45.30 25.36
C LYS A 319 16.60 46.66 24.83
N ALA A 320 16.48 47.64 25.72
CA ALA A 320 16.05 49.00 25.38
C ALA A 320 17.09 49.74 24.52
N ASP A 321 18.38 49.51 24.77
CA ASP A 321 19.48 50.17 24.05
C ASP A 321 19.63 49.56 22.66
N CYS A 322 19.52 48.23 22.55
CA CYS A 322 19.46 47.54 21.27
C CYS A 322 18.30 48.05 20.39
N HIS A 323 17.11 48.27 20.97
CA HIS A 323 16.00 48.88 20.23
C HIS A 323 16.35 50.28 19.72
N ARG A 324 16.94 51.13 20.58
CA ARG A 324 17.30 52.51 20.27
C ARG A 324 18.32 52.61 19.13
N GLU A 325 19.31 51.72 19.13
CA GLU A 325 20.42 51.74 18.19
C GLU A 325 20.13 50.97 16.89
N THR A 326 19.40 49.86 16.96
CA THR A 326 19.10 49.04 15.78
C THR A 326 17.80 49.46 15.08
N GLY A 327 16.93 50.22 15.75
CA GLY A 327 15.59 50.57 15.27
C GLY A 327 14.64 49.37 15.15
N LEU A 328 15.02 48.19 15.66
CA LEU A 328 14.20 46.99 15.62
C LEU A 328 13.05 47.09 16.61
N ASP A 329 11.86 46.60 16.22
CA ASP A 329 10.70 46.58 17.11
C ASP A 329 11.03 45.88 18.46
N PRO A 330 10.64 46.44 19.61
CA PRO A 330 10.96 45.87 20.92
C PRO A 330 10.51 44.40 21.10
N LYS A 331 9.44 43.95 20.44
CA LYS A 331 9.03 42.53 20.45
C LYS A 331 9.99 41.68 19.63
N THR A 332 10.50 42.20 18.52
CA THR A 332 11.53 41.53 17.70
C THR A 332 12.83 41.39 18.46
N VAL A 333 13.28 42.43 19.18
CA VAL A 333 14.47 42.37 20.05
C VAL A 333 14.28 41.32 21.16
N ARG A 334 13.14 41.34 21.86
CA ARG A 334 12.83 40.34 22.91
C ARG A 334 12.83 38.91 22.37
N LYS A 335 12.24 38.69 21.18
CA LYS A 335 12.16 37.37 20.54
C LYS A 335 13.54 36.78 20.26
N TRP A 336 14.48 37.61 19.78
CA TRP A 336 15.80 37.14 19.33
C TRP A 336 16.92 37.32 20.35
N TRP A 337 16.66 37.96 21.48
CA TRP A 337 17.67 38.28 22.49
C TRP A 337 18.52 37.07 22.87
N ASP A 338 17.88 35.97 23.28
CA ASP A 338 18.53 34.75 23.75
C ASP A 338 18.48 33.62 22.72
N CYS A 339 18.25 33.97 21.45
CA CYS A 339 18.12 32.99 20.37
C CYS A 339 19.24 33.24 19.34
N PRO A 340 20.43 32.66 19.54
CA PRO A 340 21.53 32.84 18.62
C PRO A 340 21.19 32.30 17.23
N PRO A 341 21.77 32.91 16.18
CA PRO A 341 21.91 32.32 14.87
C PRO A 341 22.16 30.80 14.86
N PRO A 342 21.52 30.01 13.98
CA PRO A 342 21.89 28.62 13.79
C PRO A 342 23.37 28.51 13.41
N ALA A 343 24.03 27.44 13.90
CA ALA A 343 25.46 27.22 13.72
C ALA A 343 25.88 27.00 12.26
N VAL A 344 24.96 26.60 11.40
CA VAL A 344 25.18 26.46 9.96
C VAL A 344 24.21 27.36 9.23
N ARG A 345 24.74 28.21 8.35
CA ARG A 345 23.96 29.14 7.52
C ARG A 345 24.40 29.06 6.06
N PHE A 346 23.45 29.35 5.18
CA PHE A 346 23.71 29.55 3.76
C PHE A 346 23.60 31.04 3.47
N GLU A 347 24.72 31.67 3.14
CA GLU A 347 24.79 33.09 2.80
C GLU A 347 25.54 33.25 1.48
N ASN A 348 24.94 33.98 0.52
CA ASN A 348 25.55 34.27 -0.80
C ASN A 348 26.13 33.05 -1.53
N GLY A 349 25.44 31.90 -1.47
CA GLY A 349 25.86 30.66 -2.14
C GLY A 349 26.93 29.85 -1.41
N HIS A 350 27.36 30.27 -0.22
CA HIS A 350 28.37 29.59 0.58
C HIS A 350 27.80 29.13 1.93
N VAL A 351 28.34 28.02 2.44
CA VAL A 351 28.01 27.51 3.78
C VAL A 351 28.92 28.17 4.79
N THR A 352 28.37 28.99 5.69
CA THR A 352 29.07 29.53 6.85
C THR A 352 28.76 28.69 8.08
N VAL A 353 29.82 28.18 8.72
CA VAL A 353 29.73 27.38 9.96
C VAL A 353 30.34 28.18 11.10
N ARG A 354 29.57 28.34 12.17
CA ARG A 354 30.02 28.98 13.41
C ARG A 354 30.71 27.92 14.27
N VAL A 355 32.03 28.00 14.36
CA VAL A 355 32.86 27.11 15.18
C VAL A 355 33.13 27.81 16.51
N SER A 356 32.86 27.14 17.64
CA SER A 356 33.38 27.57 18.93
C SER A 356 34.71 26.83 19.16
N PRO A 357 35.80 27.51 19.52
CA PRO A 357 37.04 26.84 19.90
C PRO A 357 36.76 25.84 21.03
N SER A 358 37.46 24.70 21.05
CA SER A 358 37.45 23.84 22.24
C SER A 358 38.03 24.61 23.42
N GLN A 359 37.63 24.25 24.64
CA GLN A 359 38.20 24.83 25.85
C GLN A 359 39.73 24.73 25.84
N GLU A 360 40.28 23.60 25.40
CA GLU A 360 41.73 23.40 25.21
C GLU A 360 42.36 24.41 24.25
N LEU A 361 41.69 24.76 23.14
CA LEU A 361 42.22 25.74 22.18
C LEU A 361 42.12 27.18 22.73
N SER A 362 41.06 27.47 23.48
CA SER A 362 40.89 28.74 24.18
C SER A 362 41.93 28.93 25.29
N ASP A 363 42.17 27.89 26.09
CA ASP A 363 43.18 27.89 27.15
C ASP A 363 44.58 28.04 26.54
N TRP A 364 44.88 27.32 25.45
CA TRP A 364 46.14 27.47 24.71
C TRP A 364 46.36 28.88 24.13
N LEU A 365 45.32 29.52 23.58
CA LEU A 365 45.41 30.89 23.06
C LEU A 365 45.62 31.91 24.18
N LEU A 366 45.02 31.70 25.35
CA LEU A 366 45.21 32.57 26.52
C LEU A 366 46.63 32.44 27.10
N ASP A 367 47.15 31.22 27.19
CA ASP A 367 48.53 30.95 27.59
C ASP A 367 49.52 31.60 26.60
N ALA A 368 49.30 31.44 25.28
CA ALA A 368 50.12 32.05 24.25
C ALA A 368 50.10 33.60 24.24
N LEU A 369 49.01 34.21 24.70
CA LEU A 369 48.90 35.67 24.86
C LEU A 369 49.55 36.16 26.16
N HIS A 370 49.63 35.33 27.20
CA HIS A 370 50.35 35.64 28.44
C HIS A 370 51.86 35.47 28.31
N ASP A 371 52.33 34.52 27.51
CA ASP A 371 53.76 34.30 27.26
C ASP A 371 54.38 35.36 26.33
N GLY A 372 53.58 36.14 25.61
CA GLY A 372 54.04 37.28 24.79
C GLY A 372 54.27 38.59 25.58
N GLY A 373 54.05 38.59 26.90
CA GLY A 373 54.21 39.76 27.78
C GLY A 373 55.47 39.75 28.65
N GLN A 374 56.34 38.75 28.50
CA GLN A 374 57.66 38.68 29.14
C GLN A 374 58.77 38.84 28.09
N GLU A 375 58.94 40.07 27.61
CA GLU A 375 60.25 40.61 27.20
C GLU A 375 60.62 41.78 28.11
#